data_AF-Q6KZR1-F1
#
_entry.id   AF-Q6KZR1-F1
#
_cell.length_a   1.000
_cell.length_b   1.000
_cell.length_c   1.000
_cell.angle_alpha   90.00
_cell.angle_beta   90.00
_cell.angle_gamma   90.00
#
_symmetry.space_group_name_H-M   'P 1'
#
loop_
_entity.id
_entity.type
_entity.pdbx_description
1 polymer ?
#
loop_
_entity_poly.entity_id
_entity_poly.type
_entity_poly.pdbx_seq_one_letter_code
_entity_poly.pdbx_strand_id
1 'polypeptide(L)' 'MDSIKKVKYIEDKDVTLVLFYRLNFSGKNCGYAKIFPGNKTDGFEIYMEAYDCDYNENDIEKIYQRLINEIESGEIEL' A
#
# COMPACT_ATOMS: atom_id res chain seq x y z
N MET A 1 -13.55 11.90 9.35
CA MET A 1 -12.18 12.04 8.80
C MET A 1 -12.05 10.95 7.79
N ASP A 2 -11.83 11.32 6.53
CA ASP A 2 -11.93 10.39 5.43
C ASP A 2 -10.62 9.63 5.28
N SER A 3 -10.71 8.32 5.03
CA SER A 3 -9.54 7.48 4.86
C SER A 3 -9.78 6.47 3.76
N ILE A 4 -8.75 6.23 2.96
CA ILE A 4 -8.70 5.21 1.94
C ILE A 4 -8.01 4.00 2.54
N LYS A 5 -8.65 2.83 2.45
CA LYS A 5 -8.04 1.55 2.82
C LYS A 5 -8.26 0.55 1.70
N LYS A 6 -7.18 -0.05 1.22
CA LYS A 6 -7.20 -1.09 0.19
C LYS A 6 -6.36 -2.28 0.61
N VAL A 7 -6.82 -3.47 0.22
CA VAL A 7 -6.14 -4.73 0.46
C VAL A 7 -6.27 -5.57 -0.81
N LYS A 8 -5.17 -6.08 -1.34
CA LYS A 8 -5.16 -7.06 -2.45
C LYS A 8 -4.18 -8.16 -2.12
N TYR A 9 -4.66 -9.39 -2.20
CA TYR A 9 -3.81 -10.57 -2.27
C TYR A 9 -3.44 -10.80 -3.74
N ILE A 10 -2.14 -10.97 -4.03
CA ILE A 10 -1.57 -11.19 -5.36
C ILE A 10 -1.10 -12.64 -5.38
N GLU A 11 -1.97 -13.53 -5.85
CA GLU A 11 -1.81 -14.98 -5.79
C GLU A 11 -0.51 -15.48 -6.43
N ASP A 12 -0.15 -14.96 -7.61
CA ASP A 12 1.03 -15.38 -8.36
C ASP A 12 2.36 -15.10 -7.64
N LYS A 13 2.34 -14.14 -6.70
CA LYS A 13 3.50 -13.75 -5.90
C LYS A 13 3.40 -14.22 -4.45
N ASP A 14 2.27 -14.82 -4.05
CA ASP A 14 1.95 -15.20 -2.68
C ASP A 14 2.20 -14.05 -1.69
N VAL A 15 1.66 -12.86 -1.98
CA VAL A 15 1.78 -11.68 -1.10
C VAL A 15 0.51 -10.87 -1.00
N THR A 16 0.35 -10.16 0.11
CA THR A 16 -0.76 -9.23 0.35
C THR A 16 -0.25 -7.79 0.43
N LEU A 17 -0.74 -6.93 -0.48
CA LEU A 17 -0.56 -5.48 -0.43
C LEU A 17 -1.67 -4.83 0.38
N VAL A 18 -1.31 -4.04 1.38
CA VAL A 18 -2.21 -3.20 2.18
C VAL A 18 -1.83 -1.75 1.98
N LEU A 19 -2.78 -0.92 1.53
CA LEU A 19 -2.63 0.53 1.49
C LEU A 19 -3.61 1.18 2.47
N PHE A 20 -3.11 2.13 3.25
CA PHE A 20 -3.92 2.98 4.12
C PHE A 20 -3.49 4.43 3.97
N TYR A 21 -4.45 5.34 3.78
CA TYR A 21 -4.19 6.78 3.70
C TYR A 21 -5.32 7.58 4.35
N ARG A 22 -4.95 8.67 5.02
CA ARG A 22 -5.83 9.61 5.70
C ARG A 22 -5.94 10.89 4.88
N LEU A 23 -7.12 11.13 4.32
CA LEU A 23 -7.40 12.38 3.60
C LEU A 23 -7.65 13.51 4.60
N ASN A 24 -7.25 14.73 4.22
CA ASN A 24 -7.49 15.94 5.00
C ASN A 24 -6.98 15.86 6.46
N PHE A 25 -5.89 15.12 6.68
CA PHE A 25 -5.24 14.99 7.98
C PHE A 25 -3.97 15.86 8.02
N SER A 26 -3.74 16.55 9.13
CA SER A 26 -2.50 17.32 9.35
C SER A 26 -1.65 16.62 10.39
N GLY A 27 -0.59 15.95 9.94
CA GLY A 27 0.34 15.19 10.76
C GLY A 27 1.66 14.94 10.03
N LYS A 28 2.59 14.21 10.65
CA LYS A 28 3.90 13.90 10.05
C LYS A 28 3.85 12.81 8.97
N ASN A 29 2.83 11.96 9.00
CA ASN A 29 2.60 10.89 8.04
C ASN A 29 1.09 10.68 7.94
N CYS A 30 0.59 10.56 6.71
CA CYS A 30 -0.83 10.39 6.43
C CYS A 30 -1.18 8.98 5.98
N GLY A 31 -0.20 8.13 5.68
CA GLY A 31 -0.48 6.77 5.29
C GLY A 31 0.76 5.92 5.03
N TYR A 32 0.48 4.70 4.59
CA TYR A 32 1.49 3.74 4.21
C TYR A 32 0.95 2.74 3.18
N ALA A 33 1.86 2.11 2.45
CA ALA A 33 1.67 0.81 1.86
C ALA A 33 2.58 -0.21 2.52
N LYS A 34 2.07 -1.42 2.75
CA LYS A 34 2.79 -2.55 3.33
C LYS A 34 2.54 -3.79 2.52
N ILE A 35 3.57 -4.62 2.37
CA ILE A 35 3.44 -5.94 1.74
C ILE A 35 3.77 -7.00 2.77
N PHE A 36 2.93 -8.02 2.82
CA PHE A 36 3.05 -9.17 3.71
C PHE A 36 3.18 -10.44 2.88
N PRO A 37 3.97 -11.44 3.30
CA PRO A 37 3.99 -12.75 2.68
C PRO A 37 2.67 -13.48 2.96
N GLY A 38 2.18 -14.20 1.96
CA GLY A 38 0.94 -14.92 1.99
C GLY A 38 -0.30 -14.04 1.90
N ASN A 39 -1.45 -14.65 2.22
CA ASN A 39 -2.76 -14.02 2.21
C ASN A 39 -3.17 -13.33 3.53
N LYS A 40 -2.23 -13.19 4.48
CA LYS A 40 -2.49 -12.62 5.80
C LYS A 40 -1.74 -11.31 6.00
N THR A 41 -2.34 -10.42 6.80
CA THR A 41 -1.80 -9.09 7.13
C THR A 41 -1.31 -8.99 8.58
N ASP A 42 -1.18 -10.12 9.27
CA ASP A 42 -0.73 -10.24 10.66
C ASP A 42 0.71 -10.75 10.79
N GLY A 43 1.40 -10.92 9.64
CA GLY A 43 2.78 -11.39 9.54
C GLY A 43 3.83 -10.28 9.55
N PHE A 44 5.08 -10.70 9.33
CA PHE A 44 6.20 -9.78 9.11
C PHE A 44 6.01 -9.01 7.80
N GLU A 45 6.20 -7.70 7.84
CA GLU A 45 6.14 -6.84 6.65
C GLU A 45 7.47 -6.91 5.89
N ILE A 46 7.41 -7.37 4.64
CA ILE A 46 8.59 -7.52 3.77
C ILE A 46 8.91 -6.25 2.98
N TYR A 47 7.95 -5.33 2.90
CA TYR A 47 8.10 -4.02 2.28
C TYR A 47 7.19 -3.00 2.97
N MET A 48 7.67 -1.76 3.10
CA MET A 48 6.89 -0.63 3.60
C MET A 48 7.26 0.66 2.86
N GLU A 49 6.25 1.36 2.36
CA GLU A 49 6.35 2.74 1.86
C GLU A 49 5.49 3.65 2.74
N ALA A 50 6.03 4.80 3.15
CA ALA A 50 5.36 5.77 4.00
C ALA A 50 4.97 7.01 3.19
N TYR A 51 3.74 7.53 3.40
CA TYR A 51 3.20 8.66 2.65
C TYR A 51 3.03 9.92 3.49
N ASP A 52 3.48 11.03 2.93
CA ASP A 52 3.23 12.39 3.45
C ASP A 52 1.79 12.85 3.19
N CYS A 53 1.42 14.00 3.74
CA CYS A 53 0.03 14.47 3.85
C CYS A 53 -0.54 15.25 2.66
N ASP A 54 0.11 15.17 1.49
CA ASP A 54 -0.22 16.03 0.33
C ASP A 54 -0.88 15.29 -0.85
N TYR A 55 -1.36 14.06 -0.63
CA TYR A 55 -2.00 13.28 -1.67
C TYR A 55 -3.52 13.42 -1.62
N ASN A 56 -4.13 13.59 -2.79
CA ASN A 56 -5.57 13.42 -2.94
C ASN A 56 -5.92 11.96 -3.27
N GLU A 57 -7.22 11.66 -3.34
CA GLU A 57 -7.71 10.32 -3.63
C GLU A 57 -7.21 9.74 -4.96
N ASN A 58 -7.12 10.55 -6.01
CA ASN A 58 -6.62 10.09 -7.32
C ASN A 58 -5.14 9.75 -7.27
N ASP A 59 -4.34 10.48 -6.49
CA ASP A 59 -2.92 10.18 -6.35
C ASP A 59 -2.72 8.86 -5.61
N ILE A 60 -3.50 8.63 -4.54
CA ILE A 60 -3.48 7.36 -3.79
C ILE A 60 -3.93 6.18 -4.66
N GLU A 61 -4.92 6.38 -5.53
CA GLU A 61 -5.32 5.34 -6.50
C GLU A 61 -4.16 4.98 -7.44
N LYS A 62 -3.50 5.99 -8.01
CA LYS A 62 -2.36 5.77 -8.91
C LYS A 62 -1.22 5.04 -8.21
N ILE A 63 -0.92 5.42 -6.96
CA ILE A 63 0.09 4.75 -6.14
C ILE A 63 -0.29 3.28 -5.91
N TYR A 64 -1.56 3.00 -5.59
CA TYR A 64 -2.03 1.64 -5.39
C TYR A 64 -1.86 0.78 -6.64
N GLN A 65 -2.24 1.29 -7.82
CA GLN A 65 -2.08 0.57 -9.09
C GLN A 65 -0.60 0.42 -9.47
N ARG A 66 0.23 1.45 -9.23
CA ARG A 66 1.68 1.38 -9.43
C ARG A 66 2.27 0.22 -8.64
N LEU A 67 2.01 0.15 -7.34
CA LEU A 67 2.54 -0.91 -6.47
C LEU A 67 2.09 -2.31 -6.91
N ILE A 68 0.83 -2.47 -7.34
CA ILE A 68 0.36 -3.74 -7.90
C ILE A 68 1.20 -4.14 -9.12
N ASN A 69 1.40 -3.20 -10.05
CA ASN A 69 2.16 -3.48 -11.27
C ASN A 69 3.63 -3.79 -10.97
N GLU A 70 4.26 -3.06 -10.04
CA GLU A 70 5.65 -3.26 -9.63
C GLU A 70 5.84 -4.64 -8.94
N ILE A 71 4.86 -5.09 -8.15
CA ILE A 71 4.86 -6.44 -7.55
C ILE A 71 4.72 -7.51 -8.64
N GLU A 72 3.74 -7.33 -9.54
CA GLU A 72 3.46 -8.30 -10.61
C GLU A 72 4.63 -8.39 -11.60
N SER A 73 5.25 -7.27 -11.97
CA SER A 73 6.44 -7.21 -12.84
C SER A 73 7.72 -7.73 -12.16
N GLY A 74 7.74 -7.78 -10.81
CA GLY A 74 8.92 -8.15 -10.03
C GLY A 74 9.96 -7.04 -9.91
N GLU A 75 9.56 -5.78 -10.11
CA GLU A 75 10.41 -4.61 -9.86
C GLU A 75 10.65 -4.39 -8.36
N ILE A 76 9.69 -4.75 -7.52
CA ILE A 76 9.91 -4.87 -6.08
C ILE A 76 10.45 -6.27 -5.81
N GLU A 77 11.72 -6.36 -5.39
CA GLU A 77 12.32 -7.59 -4.89
C GLU A 77 11.69 -7.92 -3.52
N LEU A 78 10.85 -8.96 -3.49
CA LEU A 78 10.09 -9.44 -2.33
C LEU A 78 10.63 -10.78 -1.80
#